data_AF-A0A3P8WYQ6-F1
#
_entry.id   AF-A0A3P8WYQ6-F1
#
_cell.length_a   1.000
_cell.length_b   1.000
_cell.length_c   1.000
_cell.angle_alpha   90.00
_cell.angle_beta   90.00
_cell.angle_gamma   90.00
#
_symmetry.space_group_name_H-M   'P 1'
#
loop_
_entity.id
_entity.type
_entity.pdbx_description
1 polymer ?
#
loop_
_entity_poly.entity_id
_entity_poly.type
_entity_poly.pdbx_seq_one_letter_code
_entity_poly.pdbx_strand_id
1 'polypeptide(L)'
;MSGSFCGQERQSPVDIDTSHVTIDPTLHDFAFINFSSAIKFMINNGHTVKFSMEEHVEISGGGLNGTYSTIQLHFHWGDTDHHPGSEHMIDGHRYPMEMHIVSLKKGLSLEEAKKDSEGIAVLGFFINEAEDGEISGAWNNLASHLTNKTDAEVSLHHNISINDLIGNVDLNKFYRYLGSLTTPTCDEAVIWTVFHEPISISKNLIQQFPAKSGLTNVFRPTQNLHQRQVSASFATPNPPSPHWCYDDHCDYNPSKWKLLDSSYCEGDHQSPINIDTHNIVMDEHLDAFIYKHFDDKHSIEYITNTGHAVKCVLKENVVELSGGGLGHVYTTLQFHFHWGSTSENSMGSEHMVDSKQFPMEMHIVSKRKDLTLDEALKTSNGIAVLGFFIEATDTTKSGSSSSDSGHHEETNPTSDMESWKKLTNYLAAISTTGSKADVTEEISIDDLLGSVDRAIYYRYNGSLTTPVCNEAVVWTVFKESIKIDQNLMKLFPTRAGYENVFRPSQSVNGRKVYISASAAAGPGITTLFLLLPCLYIASLNHYL
;
A
#
# COMPACT_ATOMS: atom_id res chain seq x y z
N MET A 1 16.40 40.23 -4.21
CA MET A 1 17.62 40.73 -3.52
C MET A 1 18.74 40.80 -4.54
N SER A 2 19.61 41.80 -4.49
CA SER A 2 20.83 41.79 -5.33
C SER A 2 21.65 40.55 -5.00
N GLY A 3 22.12 39.80 -6.00
CA GLY A 3 22.91 38.57 -5.81
C GLY A 3 22.11 37.31 -5.49
N SER A 4 20.79 37.29 -5.71
CA SER A 4 19.96 36.09 -5.56
C SER A 4 20.04 35.20 -6.80
N PHE A 5 20.29 33.90 -6.60
CA PHE A 5 20.24 32.86 -7.63
C PHE A 5 18.94 32.04 -7.59
N CYS A 6 18.04 32.34 -6.64
CA CYS A 6 16.76 31.64 -6.53
C CYS A 6 15.93 31.80 -7.82
N GLY A 7 15.34 30.68 -8.28
CA GLY A 7 14.53 30.62 -9.51
C GLY A 7 15.30 30.29 -10.79
N GLN A 8 16.59 29.92 -10.69
CA GLN A 8 17.34 29.34 -11.81
C GLN A 8 16.96 27.86 -12.08
N GLU A 9 17.65 27.19 -12.99
CA GLU A 9 17.23 25.89 -13.56
C GLU A 9 17.58 24.67 -12.69
N ARG A 10 18.60 24.77 -11.82
CA ARG A 10 19.09 23.67 -10.96
C ARG A 10 18.76 23.91 -9.50
N GLN A 11 17.57 24.44 -9.24
CA GLN A 11 17.12 24.75 -7.88
C GLN A 11 16.74 23.49 -7.10
N SER A 12 16.94 23.53 -5.79
CA SER A 12 16.63 22.45 -4.84
C SER A 12 15.75 23.00 -3.71
N PRO A 13 15.00 22.14 -3.00
CA PRO A 13 14.92 20.68 -3.13
C PRO A 13 14.11 20.25 -4.37
N VAL A 14 14.15 18.97 -4.73
CA VAL A 14 13.34 18.39 -5.81
C VAL A 14 12.43 17.28 -5.29
N ASP A 15 11.38 16.98 -6.04
CA ASP A 15 10.68 15.72 -5.92
C ASP A 15 11.44 14.68 -6.74
N ILE A 16 11.91 13.62 -6.09
CA ILE A 16 12.61 12.52 -6.74
C ILE A 16 11.54 11.58 -7.29
N ASP A 17 11.20 11.81 -8.55
CA ASP A 17 10.41 10.87 -9.34
C ASP A 17 11.27 9.65 -9.63
N THR A 18 11.03 8.60 -8.87
CA THR A 18 11.84 7.40 -8.93
C THR A 18 11.72 6.77 -10.31
N SER A 19 10.56 6.82 -10.99
CA SER A 19 10.36 6.22 -12.31
C SER A 19 11.33 6.73 -13.40
N HIS A 20 11.93 7.91 -13.17
CA HIS A 20 12.92 8.53 -14.06
C HIS A 20 14.36 8.50 -13.54
N VAL A 21 14.60 7.88 -12.37
CA VAL A 21 15.94 7.70 -11.81
C VAL A 21 16.71 6.62 -12.57
N THR A 22 17.97 6.89 -12.86
CA THR A 22 18.87 5.90 -13.47
C THR A 22 19.91 5.39 -12.50
N ILE A 23 20.11 4.07 -12.45
CA ILE A 23 21.21 3.49 -11.68
C ILE A 23 22.56 3.92 -12.27
N ASP A 24 23.40 4.53 -11.45
CA ASP A 24 24.78 4.84 -11.76
C ASP A 24 25.69 3.87 -11.00
N PRO A 25 26.32 2.91 -11.70
CA PRO A 25 27.15 1.89 -11.06
C PRO A 25 28.46 2.43 -10.47
N THR A 26 28.78 3.71 -10.71
CA THR A 26 29.98 4.37 -10.15
C THR A 26 29.74 4.99 -8.77
N LEU A 27 28.48 5.06 -8.33
CA LEU A 27 28.09 5.53 -7.00
C LEU A 27 28.33 4.42 -5.96
N HIS A 28 29.59 4.23 -5.60
CA HIS A 28 30.06 3.30 -4.57
C HIS A 28 29.91 3.86 -3.15
N ASP A 29 30.30 3.07 -2.16
CA ASP A 29 30.21 3.40 -0.74
C ASP A 29 30.88 4.74 -0.37
N PHE A 30 30.34 5.40 0.65
CA PHE A 30 30.94 6.57 1.26
C PHE A 30 32.07 6.19 2.24
N ALA A 31 33.04 7.07 2.36
CA ALA A 31 34.03 7.07 3.42
C ALA A 31 33.79 8.26 4.34
N PHE A 32 33.44 7.96 5.59
CA PHE A 32 33.17 8.94 6.65
C PHE A 32 34.33 9.00 7.63
N ILE A 33 34.84 10.19 7.90
CA ILE A 33 35.90 10.43 8.88
C ILE A 33 35.28 11.20 10.05
N ASN A 34 35.46 10.68 11.27
CA ASN A 34 35.03 11.29 12.53
C ASN A 34 33.51 11.53 12.67
N PHE A 35 32.67 10.75 11.98
CA PHE A 35 31.21 10.79 12.17
C PHE A 35 30.75 10.31 13.57
N SER A 36 31.60 9.54 14.24
CA SER A 36 31.43 9.13 15.64
C SER A 36 31.93 10.19 16.64
N SER A 37 32.55 11.28 16.17
CA SER A 37 32.97 12.37 17.05
C SER A 37 31.77 13.20 17.47
N ALA A 38 31.88 13.81 18.65
CA ALA A 38 30.79 14.58 19.24
C ALA A 38 30.46 15.84 18.45
N ILE A 39 29.16 16.11 18.35
CA ILE A 39 28.63 17.40 17.94
C ILE A 39 28.84 18.39 19.10
N LYS A 40 29.36 19.58 18.80
CA LYS A 40 29.81 20.53 19.82
C LYS A 40 28.72 21.44 20.32
N PHE A 41 28.08 22.12 19.38
CA PHE A 41 27.17 23.22 19.65
C PHE A 41 25.88 23.04 18.87
N MET A 42 24.76 23.35 19.53
CA MET A 42 23.45 23.49 18.94
C MET A 42 23.01 24.95 19.06
N ILE A 43 22.40 25.50 18.02
CA ILE A 43 21.83 26.84 18.02
C ILE A 43 20.50 26.84 17.27
N ASN A 44 19.48 27.45 17.87
CA ASN A 44 18.31 27.89 17.13
C ASN A 44 18.66 29.26 16.51
N ASN A 45 18.86 29.32 15.19
CA ASN A 45 19.26 30.58 14.52
C ASN A 45 18.06 31.41 14.02
N GLY A 46 16.86 31.14 14.53
CA GLY A 46 15.61 31.77 14.08
C GLY A 46 15.06 31.22 12.77
N HIS A 47 15.80 30.33 12.09
CA HIS A 47 15.38 29.69 10.85
C HIS A 47 15.33 28.18 10.95
N THR A 48 16.26 27.56 11.69
CA THR A 48 16.35 26.12 11.93
C THR A 48 17.11 25.85 13.23
N VAL A 49 17.18 24.59 13.64
CA VAL A 49 18.12 24.09 14.64
C VAL A 49 19.37 23.63 13.90
N LYS A 50 20.46 24.39 14.06
CA LYS A 50 21.75 24.17 13.42
C LYS A 50 22.78 23.67 14.44
N PHE A 51 23.71 22.84 13.97
CA PHE A 51 24.79 22.33 14.80
C PHE A 51 26.15 22.55 14.15
N SER A 52 27.15 22.70 15.01
CA SER A 52 28.56 22.87 14.66
C SER A 52 29.37 21.70 15.21
N MET A 53 30.34 21.21 14.44
CA MET A 53 31.17 20.06 14.81
C MET A 53 32.38 20.50 15.64
N GLU A 54 32.89 19.61 16.50
CA GLU A 54 34.07 19.87 17.32
C GLU A 54 35.38 19.58 16.60
N GLU A 55 35.40 18.44 15.91
CA GLU A 55 36.57 17.90 15.24
C GLU A 55 36.44 18.03 13.73
N HIS A 56 37.54 17.70 13.05
CA HIS A 56 37.60 17.65 11.59
C HIS A 56 36.78 16.46 11.07
N VAL A 57 35.52 16.71 10.71
CA VAL A 57 34.61 15.72 10.11
C VAL A 57 34.70 15.84 8.59
N GLU A 58 34.96 14.72 7.91
CA GLU A 58 35.07 14.70 6.44
C GLU A 58 34.23 13.59 5.81
N ILE A 59 33.80 13.85 4.58
CA ILE A 59 33.16 12.88 3.70
C ILE A 59 33.92 12.77 2.37
N SER A 60 33.99 11.56 1.83
CA SER A 60 34.49 11.24 0.49
C SER A 60 33.86 9.93 0.02
N GLY A 61 34.18 9.44 -1.18
CA GLY A 61 33.48 8.29 -1.76
C GLY A 61 32.08 8.67 -2.23
N GLY A 62 31.15 7.72 -2.38
CA GLY A 62 29.80 8.06 -2.85
C GLY A 62 29.74 8.62 -4.27
N GLY A 63 30.81 8.48 -5.07
CA GLY A 63 30.99 9.18 -6.34
C GLY A 63 31.24 10.70 -6.23
N LEU A 64 31.60 11.22 -5.04
CA LEU A 64 32.01 12.62 -4.88
C LEU A 64 33.40 12.87 -5.48
N ASN A 65 33.57 14.03 -6.14
CA ASN A 65 34.84 14.44 -6.72
C ASN A 65 35.77 15.10 -5.69
N GLY A 66 36.32 14.27 -4.80
CA GLY A 66 37.29 14.68 -3.78
C GLY A 66 36.78 14.51 -2.35
N THR A 67 37.49 15.12 -1.41
CA THR A 67 37.14 15.12 0.01
C THR A 67 36.44 16.42 0.36
N TYR A 68 35.43 16.35 1.23
CA TYR A 68 34.66 17.50 1.70
C TYR A 68 34.71 17.56 3.23
N SER A 69 34.89 18.76 3.78
CA SER A 69 34.89 19.02 5.22
C SER A 69 33.50 19.48 5.67
N THR A 70 32.88 18.77 6.61
CA THR A 70 31.57 19.11 7.17
C THR A 70 31.64 20.37 8.01
N ILE A 71 30.77 21.34 7.72
CA ILE A 71 30.74 22.64 8.40
C ILE A 71 29.52 22.82 9.29
N GLN A 72 28.43 22.12 9.00
CA GLN A 72 27.19 22.16 9.80
C GLN A 72 26.29 20.96 9.50
N LEU A 73 25.38 20.68 10.43
CA LEU A 73 24.14 19.96 10.13
C LEU A 73 22.94 20.76 10.65
N HIS A 74 21.77 20.55 10.05
CA HIS A 74 20.54 21.22 10.44
C HIS A 74 19.30 20.40 10.04
N PHE A 75 18.13 20.81 10.54
CA PHE A 75 16.88 20.09 10.32
C PHE A 75 15.82 20.93 9.60
N HIS A 76 14.92 20.24 8.93
CA HIS A 76 13.71 20.75 8.31
C HIS A 76 12.52 19.97 8.84
N TRP A 77 11.41 20.66 9.11
CA TRP A 77 10.22 20.04 9.68
C TRP A 77 8.96 20.85 9.39
N GLY A 78 7.83 20.13 9.40
CA GLY A 78 6.50 20.70 9.30
C GLY A 78 5.86 20.97 10.67
N ASP A 79 4.60 21.40 10.69
CA ASP A 79 3.91 21.75 11.94
C ASP A 79 3.06 20.61 12.56
N THR A 80 2.60 19.64 11.75
CA THR A 80 1.66 18.58 12.15
C THR A 80 1.77 17.37 11.22
N ASP A 81 1.15 16.24 11.59
CA ASP A 81 1.04 15.04 10.76
C ASP A 81 0.39 15.31 9.38
N HIS A 82 -0.42 16.36 9.27
CA HIS A 82 -1.07 16.79 8.03
C HIS A 82 -0.25 17.78 7.20
N HIS A 83 0.85 18.29 7.75
CA HIS A 83 1.79 19.15 7.05
C HIS A 83 3.21 18.62 7.27
N PRO A 84 3.59 17.47 6.66
CA PRO A 84 4.97 17.00 6.67
C PRO A 84 5.92 18.05 6.08
N GLY A 85 7.19 18.05 6.50
CA GLY A 85 8.13 19.12 6.16
C GLY A 85 9.57 18.69 5.91
N SER A 86 9.81 17.48 5.39
CA SER A 86 11.04 17.24 4.61
C SER A 86 11.11 18.25 3.46
N GLU A 87 12.29 18.65 3.02
CA GLU A 87 12.44 19.54 1.87
C GLU A 87 12.26 18.75 0.56
N HIS A 88 12.92 17.60 0.44
CA HIS A 88 12.75 16.67 -0.67
C HIS A 88 11.45 15.87 -0.55
N MET A 89 11.02 15.33 -1.69
CA MET A 89 9.95 14.34 -1.80
C MET A 89 10.48 13.13 -2.58
N ILE A 90 9.82 11.98 -2.41
CA ILE A 90 9.99 10.79 -3.24
C ILE A 90 8.61 10.46 -3.81
N ASP A 91 8.46 10.44 -5.13
CA ASP A 91 7.19 10.16 -5.81
C ASP A 91 6.00 10.97 -5.26
N GLY A 92 6.23 12.25 -4.96
CA GLY A 92 5.25 13.15 -4.36
C GLY A 92 5.00 12.93 -2.86
N HIS A 93 5.58 11.90 -2.23
CA HIS A 93 5.53 11.68 -0.80
C HIS A 93 6.51 12.60 -0.06
N ARG A 94 6.02 13.31 0.96
CA ARG A 94 6.81 14.17 1.84
C ARG A 94 6.88 13.56 3.24
N TYR A 95 8.09 13.41 3.77
CA TYR A 95 8.32 12.90 5.11
C TYR A 95 8.13 13.99 6.18
N PRO A 96 7.84 13.63 7.44
CA PRO A 96 7.64 14.61 8.52
C PRO A 96 8.81 15.59 8.67
N MET A 97 10.05 15.11 8.54
CA MET A 97 11.26 15.86 8.79
C MET A 97 12.40 15.45 7.84
N GLU A 98 13.42 16.31 7.71
CA GLU A 98 14.65 16.00 6.99
C GLU A 98 15.88 16.61 7.67
N MET A 99 17.00 15.88 7.69
CA MET A 99 18.29 16.37 8.18
C MET A 99 19.25 16.61 7.02
N HIS A 100 19.92 17.77 7.02
CA HIS A 100 20.97 18.11 6.06
C HIS A 100 22.34 18.21 6.73
N ILE A 101 23.33 17.47 6.21
CA ILE A 101 24.74 17.61 6.59
C ILE A 101 25.47 18.32 5.44
N VAL A 102 25.97 19.53 5.70
CA VAL A 102 26.57 20.41 4.69
C VAL A 102 28.08 20.39 4.80
N SER A 103 28.76 20.09 3.69
CA SER A 103 30.21 19.96 3.62
C SER A 103 30.80 20.77 2.47
N LEU A 104 31.93 21.43 2.70
CA LEU A 104 32.65 22.20 1.68
C LEU A 104 33.78 21.35 1.08
N LYS A 105 33.97 21.44 -0.24
CA LYS A 105 35.09 20.78 -0.90
C LYS A 105 36.41 21.25 -0.28
N LYS A 106 37.25 20.29 0.09
CA LYS A 106 38.46 20.55 0.88
C LYS A 106 39.38 21.54 0.14
N GLY A 107 39.79 22.58 0.87
CA GLY A 107 40.66 23.63 0.35
C GLY A 107 39.91 24.84 -0.24
N LEU A 108 38.58 24.80 -0.35
CA LEU A 108 37.79 25.96 -0.76
C LEU A 108 37.23 26.73 0.44
N SER A 109 37.23 28.04 0.35
CA SER A 109 36.35 28.88 1.18
C SER A 109 34.89 28.75 0.73
N LEU A 110 33.94 29.15 1.58
CA LEU A 110 32.50 29.13 1.23
C LEU A 110 32.21 29.93 -0.06
N GLU A 111 32.87 31.08 -0.25
CA GLU A 111 32.66 31.95 -1.41
C GLU A 111 33.31 31.41 -2.70
N GLU A 112 34.34 30.56 -2.57
CA GLU A 112 34.91 29.81 -3.70
C GLU A 112 34.04 28.59 -4.02
N ALA A 113 33.59 27.86 -3.00
CA ALA A 113 32.71 26.71 -3.14
C ALA A 113 31.40 27.08 -3.84
N LYS A 114 30.79 28.22 -3.54
CA LYS A 114 29.59 28.73 -4.23
C LYS A 114 29.77 28.98 -5.73
N LYS A 115 31.01 29.07 -6.22
CA LYS A 115 31.33 29.28 -7.64
C LYS A 115 31.65 27.97 -8.38
N ASP A 116 31.78 26.87 -7.65
CA ASP A 116 31.98 25.52 -8.18
C ASP A 116 30.64 24.76 -8.09
N SER A 117 30.19 24.17 -9.20
CA SER A 117 28.94 23.41 -9.25
C SER A 117 28.90 22.20 -8.29
N GLU A 118 30.07 21.73 -7.86
CA GLU A 118 30.25 20.66 -6.87
C GLU A 118 31.05 21.16 -5.66
N GLY A 119 31.12 22.47 -5.43
CA GLY A 119 31.89 23.04 -4.33
C GLY A 119 31.34 22.70 -2.94
N ILE A 120 30.05 22.32 -2.86
CA ILE A 120 29.36 21.94 -1.64
C ILE A 120 28.73 20.56 -1.83
N ALA A 121 29.00 19.63 -0.93
CA ALA A 121 28.30 18.35 -0.86
C ALA A 121 27.28 18.42 0.29
N VAL A 122 26.02 18.06 0.01
CA VAL A 122 24.98 17.97 1.03
C VAL A 122 24.43 16.56 1.07
N LEU A 123 24.42 15.98 2.28
CA LEU A 123 23.77 14.71 2.58
C LEU A 123 22.39 15.00 3.20
N GLY A 124 21.32 14.52 2.57
CA GLY A 124 19.95 14.61 3.03
C GLY A 124 19.45 13.27 3.57
N PHE A 125 18.86 13.29 4.76
CA PHE A 125 18.26 12.13 5.41
C PHE A 125 16.80 12.42 5.75
N PHE A 126 15.88 11.67 5.18
CA PHE A 126 14.48 11.70 5.63
C PHE A 126 14.37 11.20 7.06
N ILE A 127 13.43 11.74 7.83
CA ILE A 127 13.12 11.29 9.18
C ILE A 127 11.63 10.97 9.23
N ASN A 128 11.28 9.75 9.63
CA ASN A 128 9.91 9.24 9.66
C ASN A 128 9.47 8.83 11.06
N GLU A 129 8.14 8.81 11.29
CA GLU A 129 7.57 8.28 12.53
C GLU A 129 7.65 6.74 12.57
N ALA A 130 8.01 6.20 13.73
CA ALA A 130 7.93 4.77 14.04
C ALA A 130 7.22 4.54 15.38
N GLU A 131 6.48 3.44 15.47
CA GLU A 131 5.64 3.11 16.64
C GLU A 131 6.46 2.79 17.90
N ASP A 132 7.68 2.26 17.75
CA ASP A 132 8.68 2.12 18.82
C ASP A 132 10.09 2.08 18.21
N GLY A 133 11.06 2.87 18.72
CA GLY A 133 12.37 3.02 18.09
C GLY A 133 13.58 2.94 19.04
N GLU A 134 14.52 2.04 18.75
CA GLU A 134 15.79 1.82 19.46
C GLU A 134 16.76 3.03 19.43
N ILE A 135 16.59 3.97 18.48
CA ILE A 135 17.46 5.16 18.30
C ILE A 135 17.07 6.33 19.23
N SER A 136 16.06 6.13 20.10
CA SER A 136 15.48 7.20 20.91
C SER A 136 16.49 7.92 21.84
N GLY A 137 17.57 7.28 22.29
CA GLY A 137 18.50 7.86 23.28
C GLY A 137 19.15 9.18 22.83
N ALA A 138 19.78 9.19 21.66
CA ALA A 138 20.47 10.36 21.13
C ALA A 138 19.48 11.47 20.74
N TRP A 139 18.35 11.08 20.13
CA TRP A 139 17.29 12.01 19.78
C TRP A 139 16.58 12.60 21.00
N ASN A 140 16.38 11.84 22.07
CA ASN A 140 15.86 12.34 23.35
C ASN A 140 16.82 13.36 23.97
N ASN A 141 18.12 13.08 23.95
CA ASN A 141 19.13 14.00 24.43
C ASN A 141 19.12 15.29 23.60
N LEU A 142 19.09 15.18 22.27
CA LEU A 142 18.96 16.31 21.35
C LEU A 142 17.71 17.14 21.67
N ALA A 143 16.54 16.49 21.74
CA ALA A 143 15.26 17.14 22.00
C ALA A 143 15.19 17.82 23.38
N SER A 144 15.99 17.38 24.35
CA SER A 144 16.09 18.02 25.67
C SER A 144 16.76 19.40 25.62
N HIS A 145 17.57 19.68 24.59
CA HIS A 145 18.29 20.94 24.41
C HIS A 145 17.57 21.92 23.47
N LEU A 146 16.49 21.48 22.81
CA LEU A 146 15.68 22.34 21.95
C LEU A 146 15.10 23.52 22.74
N THR A 147 15.21 24.71 22.17
CA THR A 147 14.82 25.97 22.80
C THR A 147 14.28 26.96 21.76
N ASN A 148 13.34 27.81 22.19
CA ASN A 148 12.79 28.90 21.38
C ASN A 148 13.62 30.18 21.46
N LYS A 149 14.70 30.18 22.27
CA LYS A 149 15.63 31.29 22.33
C LYS A 149 16.52 31.27 21.10
N THR A 150 16.32 32.25 20.23
CA THR A 150 17.17 32.42 19.05
C THR A 150 18.56 32.90 19.45
N ASP A 151 19.57 32.46 18.68
CA ASP A 151 20.98 32.81 18.79
C ASP A 151 21.65 32.43 20.13
N ALA A 152 20.99 31.59 20.93
CA ALA A 152 21.55 31.01 22.14
C ALA A 152 22.30 29.71 21.81
N GLU A 153 23.62 29.74 21.93
CA GLU A 153 24.46 28.55 21.72
C GLU A 153 24.39 27.62 22.93
N VAL A 154 24.10 26.35 22.67
CA VAL A 154 24.01 25.28 23.67
C VAL A 154 25.14 24.28 23.42
N SER A 155 26.01 24.10 24.41
CA SER A 155 27.06 23.09 24.39
C SER A 155 26.48 21.70 24.66
N LEU A 156 26.77 20.72 23.81
CA LEU A 156 26.24 19.36 23.93
C LEU A 156 27.14 18.38 24.69
N HIS A 157 28.26 18.86 25.27
CA HIS A 157 29.16 18.15 26.19
C HIS A 157 29.45 16.67 25.83
N HIS A 158 29.76 16.40 24.56
CA HIS A 158 30.16 15.09 24.01
C HIS A 158 29.14 13.94 24.00
N ASN A 159 27.83 14.22 24.04
CA ASN A 159 26.83 13.16 24.20
C ASN A 159 26.13 12.69 22.92
N ILE A 160 26.36 13.34 21.78
CA ILE A 160 25.64 13.06 20.52
C ILE A 160 26.63 13.17 19.37
N SER A 161 26.80 12.10 18.59
CA SER A 161 27.54 12.09 17.32
C SER A 161 26.59 12.06 16.12
N ILE A 162 27.12 12.23 14.91
CA ILE A 162 26.32 12.10 13.67
C ILE A 162 25.82 10.66 13.52
N ASN A 163 26.67 9.67 13.80
CA ASN A 163 26.29 8.26 13.77
C ASN A 163 25.15 7.93 14.73
N ASP A 164 25.12 8.55 15.91
CA ASP A 164 24.02 8.33 16.86
C ASP A 164 22.67 8.85 16.34
N LEU A 165 22.68 9.89 15.50
CA LEU A 165 21.47 10.45 14.90
C LEU A 165 21.01 9.64 13.69
N ILE A 166 21.93 9.19 12.85
CA ILE A 166 21.65 8.39 11.65
C ILE A 166 21.24 6.96 12.02
N GLY A 167 21.87 6.37 13.05
CA GLY A 167 21.60 5.00 13.48
C GLY A 167 21.97 3.97 12.40
N ASN A 168 21.01 3.11 12.05
CA ASN A 168 21.22 1.94 11.19
C ASN A 168 20.79 2.16 9.73
N VAL A 169 20.59 3.39 9.28
CA VAL A 169 20.24 3.70 7.88
C VAL A 169 21.27 3.07 6.93
N ASP A 170 20.82 2.39 5.88
CA ASP A 170 21.70 1.86 4.83
C ASP A 170 22.25 2.99 3.96
N LEU A 171 23.49 3.40 4.25
CA LEU A 171 24.20 4.46 3.55
C LEU A 171 24.68 4.06 2.13
N ASN A 172 24.38 2.85 1.68
CA ASN A 172 24.65 2.44 0.30
C ASN A 172 23.47 2.73 -0.62
N LYS A 173 22.30 3.12 -0.09
CA LYS A 173 21.07 3.42 -0.86
C LYS A 173 20.81 4.92 -0.89
N PHE A 174 21.10 5.57 -2.00
CA PHE A 174 20.92 7.01 -2.14
C PHE A 174 20.71 7.46 -3.58
N TYR A 175 20.09 8.62 -3.71
CA TYR A 175 19.95 9.38 -4.95
C TYR A 175 21.00 10.49 -5.03
N ARG A 176 21.45 10.81 -6.25
CA ARG A 176 22.49 11.79 -6.56
C ARG A 176 22.01 12.74 -7.65
N TYR A 177 22.15 14.04 -7.42
CA TYR A 177 21.92 15.05 -8.45
C TYR A 177 22.66 16.37 -8.16
N LEU A 178 22.86 17.19 -9.19
CA LEU A 178 23.39 18.56 -9.04
C LEU A 178 22.26 19.55 -8.79
N GLY A 179 22.43 20.42 -7.80
CA GLY A 179 21.39 21.32 -7.34
C GLY A 179 21.90 22.60 -6.72
N SER A 180 21.04 23.23 -5.92
CA SER A 180 21.31 24.48 -5.23
C SER A 180 21.27 24.32 -3.72
N LEU A 181 21.75 25.33 -3.01
CA LEU A 181 21.35 25.54 -1.62
C LEU A 181 19.83 25.73 -1.56
N THR A 182 19.19 25.21 -0.52
CA THR A 182 17.75 25.40 -0.27
C THR A 182 17.45 26.71 0.45
N THR A 183 18.47 27.33 1.05
CA THR A 183 18.40 28.66 1.66
C THR A 183 18.99 29.75 0.75
N PRO A 184 18.60 31.04 0.92
CA PRO A 184 19.25 32.14 0.23
C PRO A 184 20.78 32.11 0.38
N THR A 185 21.56 32.35 -0.66
CA THR A 185 21.21 32.91 -1.99
C THR A 185 20.75 31.91 -3.06
N CYS A 186 20.51 30.65 -2.71
CA CYS A 186 20.13 29.56 -3.62
C CYS A 186 21.18 29.26 -4.71
N ASP A 187 22.46 29.39 -4.38
CA ASP A 187 23.58 29.11 -5.28
C ASP A 187 23.55 27.67 -5.81
N GLU A 188 23.63 27.47 -7.13
CA GLU A 188 23.65 26.17 -7.81
C GLU A 188 25.02 25.48 -7.75
N ALA A 189 25.51 25.33 -6.52
CA ALA A 189 26.85 24.88 -6.17
C ALA A 189 26.87 23.55 -5.39
N VAL A 190 25.74 22.84 -5.39
CA VAL A 190 25.52 21.68 -4.51
C VAL A 190 25.49 20.38 -5.30
N ILE A 191 26.29 19.40 -4.87
CA ILE A 191 26.10 18.00 -5.21
C ILE A 191 25.32 17.32 -4.08
N TRP A 192 24.06 16.97 -4.37
CA TRP A 192 23.14 16.38 -3.41
C TRP A 192 23.31 14.86 -3.35
N THR A 193 23.24 14.32 -2.14
CA THR A 193 23.06 12.90 -1.86
C THR A 193 21.86 12.76 -0.94
N VAL A 194 20.76 12.19 -1.42
CA VAL A 194 19.54 11.99 -0.62
C VAL A 194 19.41 10.51 -0.32
N PHE A 195 19.56 10.11 0.94
CA PHE A 195 19.49 8.70 1.34
C PHE A 195 18.06 8.18 1.24
N HIS A 196 17.93 6.96 0.70
CA HIS A 196 16.64 6.34 0.40
C HIS A 196 15.90 5.91 1.67
N GLU A 197 16.62 5.32 2.63
CA GLU A 197 16.03 4.84 3.89
C GLU A 197 15.89 5.99 4.90
N PRO A 198 14.70 6.18 5.50
CA PRO A 198 14.50 7.22 6.50
C PRO A 198 15.10 6.82 7.86
N ILE A 199 15.57 7.81 8.61
CA ILE A 199 15.83 7.69 10.04
C ILE A 199 14.48 7.55 10.76
N SER A 200 14.30 6.47 11.52
CA SER A 200 13.05 6.22 12.23
C SER A 200 13.11 6.68 13.68
N ILE A 201 12.25 7.63 14.08
CA ILE A 201 12.16 8.12 15.46
C ILE A 201 10.71 8.15 15.95
N SER A 202 10.52 8.27 17.27
CA SER A 202 9.17 8.30 17.82
C SER A 202 8.42 9.57 17.38
N LYS A 203 7.12 9.42 17.14
CA LYS A 203 6.21 10.54 16.84
C LYS A 203 6.29 11.67 17.87
N ASN A 204 6.42 11.32 19.15
CA ASN A 204 6.56 12.30 20.22
C ASN A 204 7.82 13.18 20.05
N LEU A 205 8.92 12.61 19.57
CA LEU A 205 10.16 13.36 19.33
C LEU A 205 10.00 14.34 18.15
N ILE A 206 9.36 13.91 17.07
CA ILE A 206 9.05 14.78 15.92
C ILE A 206 8.26 16.00 16.38
N GLN A 207 7.22 15.79 17.20
CA GLN A 207 6.35 16.86 17.71
C GLN A 207 7.08 17.85 18.64
N GLN A 208 8.21 17.46 19.23
CA GLN A 208 9.00 18.37 20.08
C GLN A 208 9.74 19.45 19.29
N PHE A 209 10.05 19.24 18.01
CA PHE A 209 10.75 20.23 17.18
C PHE A 209 9.96 21.54 17.08
N PRO A 210 8.73 21.56 16.54
CA PRO A 210 7.96 22.80 16.48
C PRO A 210 7.58 23.31 17.87
N ALA A 211 7.20 22.42 18.80
CA ALA A 211 6.75 22.80 20.13
C ALA A 211 7.83 23.49 20.98
N LYS A 212 9.09 23.02 20.93
CA LYS A 212 10.19 23.56 21.75
C LYS A 212 11.00 24.64 21.05
N SER A 213 11.19 24.54 19.72
CA SER A 213 11.93 25.56 18.96
C SER A 213 11.12 26.82 18.69
N GLY A 214 9.78 26.72 18.70
CA GLY A 214 8.89 27.81 18.30
C GLY A 214 8.89 28.11 16.79
N LEU A 215 9.53 27.27 15.98
CA LEU A 215 9.54 27.39 14.52
C LEU A 215 8.64 26.32 13.90
N THR A 216 7.85 26.70 12.91
CA THR A 216 6.92 25.81 12.19
C THR A 216 7.14 25.93 10.70
N ASN A 217 6.94 24.84 9.96
CA ASN A 217 7.07 24.81 8.49
C ASN A 217 8.45 25.33 8.02
N VAL A 218 9.50 24.76 8.62
CA VAL A 218 10.91 25.06 8.37
C VAL A 218 11.39 24.25 7.16
N PHE A 219 10.82 24.52 5.99
CA PHE A 219 11.21 23.84 4.76
C PHE A 219 10.88 24.68 3.53
N ARG A 220 11.67 24.52 2.47
CA ARG A 220 11.39 25.07 1.15
C ARG A 220 10.55 24.08 0.33
N PRO A 221 9.54 24.55 -0.43
CA PRO A 221 8.83 23.71 -1.40
C PRO A 221 9.75 23.14 -2.47
N THR A 222 9.37 21.99 -3.03
CA THR A 222 10.10 21.38 -4.16
C THR A 222 10.13 22.31 -5.36
N GLN A 223 11.24 22.24 -6.08
CA GLN A 223 11.54 23.00 -7.29
C GLN A 223 11.51 22.04 -8.47
N ASN A 224 11.25 22.57 -9.66
CA ASN A 224 11.24 21.74 -10.87
C ASN A 224 12.61 21.07 -11.09
N LEU A 225 12.59 19.80 -11.50
CA LEU A 225 13.81 19.08 -11.84
C LEU A 225 14.45 19.62 -13.13
N HIS A 226 13.63 20.21 -14.02
CA HIS A 226 14.01 20.66 -15.37
C HIS A 226 14.64 19.51 -16.17
N GLN A 227 15.78 19.73 -16.82
CA GLN A 227 16.47 18.72 -17.63
C GLN A 227 17.52 17.92 -16.82
N ARG A 228 17.55 18.09 -15.49
CA ARG A 228 18.50 17.35 -14.66
C ARG A 228 18.06 15.90 -14.52
N GLN A 229 19.04 15.02 -14.47
CA GLN A 229 18.83 13.62 -14.19
C GLN A 229 19.19 13.35 -12.74
N VAL A 230 18.33 12.59 -12.04
CA VAL A 230 18.65 12.02 -10.74
C VAL A 230 19.19 10.62 -10.98
N SER A 231 20.35 10.33 -10.39
CA SER A 231 20.95 9.00 -10.42
C SER A 231 20.74 8.29 -9.09
N ALA A 232 20.72 6.96 -9.08
CA ALA A 232 20.68 6.16 -7.86
C ALA A 232 21.93 5.30 -7.73
N SER A 233 22.39 5.08 -6.51
CA SER A 233 23.44 4.11 -6.23
C SER A 233 22.96 2.69 -6.53
N PHE A 234 23.90 1.78 -6.82
CA PHE A 234 23.59 0.40 -7.22
C PHE A 234 22.75 -0.38 -6.19
N ALA A 235 22.94 -0.11 -4.89
CA ALA A 235 22.18 -0.78 -3.83
C ALA A 235 20.78 -0.17 -3.60
N THR A 236 20.52 1.03 -4.14
CA THR A 236 19.19 1.64 -4.06
C THR A 236 18.22 0.73 -4.80
N PRO A 237 17.11 0.30 -4.16
CA PRO A 237 16.09 -0.47 -4.84
C PRO A 237 15.70 0.26 -6.11
N ASN A 238 15.55 -0.48 -7.22
CA ASN A 238 15.01 0.14 -8.41
C ASN A 238 13.71 0.85 -8.01
N PRO A 239 13.54 2.11 -8.43
CA PRO A 239 12.36 2.93 -8.21
C PRO A 239 11.04 2.17 -8.06
N PRO A 240 10.13 2.57 -7.15
CA PRO A 240 8.73 2.28 -7.33
C PRO A 240 8.16 3.09 -8.52
N SER A 241 8.67 2.88 -9.74
CA SER A 241 7.73 2.48 -10.81
C SER A 241 6.89 1.39 -10.18
N PRO A 242 5.55 1.35 -10.33
CA PRO A 242 4.81 0.14 -10.01
C PRO A 242 5.65 -1.01 -10.56
N HIS A 243 6.24 -1.83 -9.68
CA HIS A 243 7.30 -2.79 -10.06
C HIS A 243 6.78 -3.73 -11.17
N TRP A 244 5.47 -3.68 -11.35
CA TRP A 244 4.64 -4.24 -12.37
C TRP A 244 3.41 -3.34 -12.64
N CYS A 245 2.80 -3.51 -13.80
CA CYS A 245 1.55 -2.87 -14.22
C CYS A 245 0.69 -3.90 -14.96
N TYR A 246 -0.56 -3.54 -15.26
CA TYR A 246 -1.46 -4.41 -16.03
C TYR A 246 -1.35 -4.21 -17.55
N ASP A 247 -0.90 -3.04 -17.99
CA ASP A 247 -0.69 -2.70 -19.41
C ASP A 247 0.78 -2.40 -19.71
N ASP A 248 1.09 -1.77 -20.85
CA ASP A 248 2.45 -1.52 -21.31
C ASP A 248 3.06 -0.19 -20.81
N HIS A 249 2.42 0.52 -19.88
CA HIS A 249 2.92 1.80 -19.34
C HIS A 249 4.13 1.65 -18.39
N CYS A 250 4.51 0.42 -18.02
CA CYS A 250 5.71 0.13 -17.25
C CYS A 250 6.47 -1.08 -17.83
N ASP A 251 7.69 -1.31 -17.33
CA ASP A 251 8.58 -2.35 -17.85
C ASP A 251 8.06 -3.77 -17.65
N TYR A 252 7.22 -4.00 -16.62
CA TYR A 252 6.75 -5.32 -16.21
C TYR A 252 5.23 -5.43 -16.26
N ASN A 253 4.70 -5.54 -17.47
CA ASN A 253 3.32 -5.95 -17.73
C ASN A 253 3.09 -7.44 -17.36
N PRO A 254 1.85 -7.97 -17.38
CA PRO A 254 1.55 -9.35 -16.96
C PRO A 254 2.36 -10.44 -17.68
N SER A 255 2.76 -10.22 -18.93
CA SER A 255 3.60 -11.17 -19.68
C SER A 255 5.05 -11.25 -19.18
N LYS A 256 5.48 -10.23 -18.43
CA LYS A 256 6.83 -10.06 -17.89
C LYS A 256 6.89 -10.19 -16.37
N TRP A 257 5.78 -10.34 -15.65
CA TRP A 257 5.80 -10.48 -14.19
C TRP A 257 6.66 -11.64 -13.69
N LYS A 258 6.86 -12.69 -14.49
CA LYS A 258 7.79 -13.78 -14.18
C LYS A 258 9.26 -13.37 -14.07
N LEU A 259 9.61 -12.21 -14.64
CA LEU A 259 10.97 -11.66 -14.61
C LEU A 259 11.24 -10.84 -13.33
N LEU A 260 10.23 -10.60 -12.51
CA LEU A 260 10.37 -9.91 -11.24
C LEU A 260 11.14 -10.78 -10.26
N ASP A 261 11.94 -10.16 -9.39
CA ASP A 261 12.67 -10.88 -8.36
C ASP A 261 11.71 -11.64 -7.43
N SER A 262 12.04 -12.91 -7.15
CA SER A 262 11.22 -13.82 -6.33
C SER A 262 9.80 -14.06 -6.86
N SER A 263 9.58 -13.87 -8.16
CA SER A 263 8.29 -14.09 -8.80
C SER A 263 7.93 -15.58 -8.94
N TYR A 264 6.68 -15.89 -8.64
CA TYR A 264 6.05 -17.20 -8.91
C TYR A 264 5.08 -17.11 -10.11
N CYS A 265 5.09 -16.01 -10.86
CA CYS A 265 4.06 -15.75 -11.89
C CYS A 265 4.13 -16.67 -13.12
N GLU A 266 5.16 -17.53 -13.24
CA GLU A 266 5.27 -18.59 -14.25
C GLU A 266 4.89 -19.99 -13.73
N GLY A 267 4.35 -20.10 -12.51
CA GLY A 267 3.91 -21.37 -11.95
C GLY A 267 2.75 -22.01 -12.71
N ASP A 268 2.48 -23.29 -12.40
CA ASP A 268 1.46 -24.07 -13.11
C ASP A 268 0.05 -23.97 -12.48
N HIS A 269 -0.08 -23.38 -11.30
CA HIS A 269 -1.35 -23.20 -10.57
C HIS A 269 -1.73 -21.71 -10.46
N GLN A 270 -1.49 -20.95 -11.52
CA GLN A 270 -1.76 -19.50 -11.54
C GLN A 270 -3.26 -19.17 -11.63
N SER A 271 -3.63 -18.01 -11.13
CA SER A 271 -4.97 -17.40 -11.20
C SER A 271 -4.90 -16.04 -11.90
N PRO A 272 -6.00 -15.55 -12.50
CA PRO A 272 -7.34 -16.15 -12.53
C PRO A 272 -7.48 -17.23 -13.60
N ILE A 273 -8.61 -17.95 -13.63
CA ILE A 273 -8.92 -18.95 -14.66
C ILE A 273 -10.28 -18.72 -15.30
N ASN A 274 -10.47 -19.25 -16.51
CA ASN A 274 -11.79 -19.47 -17.08
C ASN A 274 -12.38 -20.77 -16.51
N ILE A 275 -13.49 -20.66 -15.79
CA ILE A 275 -14.21 -21.79 -15.22
C ILE A 275 -15.11 -22.38 -16.32
N ASP A 276 -14.72 -23.54 -16.85
CA ASP A 276 -15.52 -24.30 -17.81
C ASP A 276 -16.49 -25.22 -17.08
N THR A 277 -17.77 -24.88 -17.12
CA THR A 277 -18.83 -25.59 -16.39
C THR A 277 -19.09 -27.01 -16.90
N HIS A 278 -18.58 -27.36 -18.08
CA HIS A 278 -18.67 -28.73 -18.61
C HIS A 278 -17.65 -29.67 -17.97
N ASN A 279 -16.60 -29.14 -17.36
CA ASN A 279 -15.46 -29.88 -16.81
C ASN A 279 -15.35 -29.78 -15.28
N ILE A 280 -16.31 -29.14 -14.61
CA ILE A 280 -16.34 -29.06 -13.13
C ILE A 280 -16.75 -30.40 -12.50
N VAL A 281 -16.26 -30.65 -11.29
CA VAL A 281 -16.57 -31.84 -10.51
C VAL A 281 -17.41 -31.45 -9.30
N MET A 282 -18.56 -32.07 -9.10
CA MET A 282 -19.32 -31.87 -7.87
C MET A 282 -18.53 -32.43 -6.67
N ASP A 283 -18.42 -31.63 -5.61
CA ASP A 283 -17.82 -32.06 -4.36
C ASP A 283 -18.85 -31.90 -3.23
N GLU A 284 -19.31 -33.05 -2.71
CA GLU A 284 -20.32 -33.11 -1.64
C GLU A 284 -19.79 -32.62 -0.29
N HIS A 285 -18.47 -32.43 -0.16
CA HIS A 285 -17.85 -31.89 1.06
C HIS A 285 -17.75 -30.37 1.07
N LEU A 286 -18.12 -29.69 -0.02
CA LEU A 286 -18.22 -28.23 -0.07
C LEU A 286 -19.52 -27.77 0.58
N ASP A 287 -19.42 -27.44 1.86
CA ASP A 287 -20.52 -27.02 2.73
C ASP A 287 -20.72 -25.49 2.74
N ALA A 288 -21.60 -25.00 3.62
CA ALA A 288 -21.80 -23.58 3.81
C ALA A 288 -20.60 -22.94 4.52
N PHE A 289 -20.29 -21.71 4.15
CA PHE A 289 -19.35 -20.89 4.89
C PHE A 289 -19.94 -20.42 6.21
N ILE A 290 -19.06 -20.24 7.19
CA ILE A 290 -19.33 -19.55 8.45
C ILE A 290 -18.63 -18.21 8.38
N TYR A 291 -19.42 -17.15 8.25
CA TYR A 291 -18.99 -15.76 8.24
C TYR A 291 -19.14 -15.19 9.65
N LYS A 292 -18.04 -14.70 10.22
CA LYS A 292 -18.06 -14.08 11.54
C LYS A 292 -17.68 -12.61 11.43
N HIS A 293 -18.56 -11.74 11.91
CA HIS A 293 -18.40 -10.28 11.85
C HIS A 293 -18.32 -9.70 10.42
N PHE A 294 -18.84 -10.41 9.41
CA PHE A 294 -19.02 -9.84 8.07
C PHE A 294 -20.08 -8.72 8.06
N ASP A 295 -20.96 -8.71 9.05
CA ASP A 295 -22.00 -7.73 9.34
C ASP A 295 -21.52 -6.56 10.23
N ASP A 296 -20.25 -6.59 10.69
CA ASP A 296 -19.70 -5.51 11.51
C ASP A 296 -19.45 -4.25 10.67
N LYS A 297 -20.28 -3.22 10.94
CA LYS A 297 -20.30 -1.93 10.25
C LYS A 297 -19.11 -1.02 10.55
N HIS A 298 -18.22 -1.42 11.45
CA HIS A 298 -17.02 -0.68 11.83
C HIS A 298 -15.74 -1.50 11.63
N SER A 299 -15.82 -2.62 10.92
CA SER A 299 -14.68 -3.50 10.66
C SER A 299 -13.72 -2.93 9.61
N ILE A 300 -14.20 -2.09 8.69
CA ILE A 300 -13.36 -1.41 7.69
C ILE A 300 -12.61 -0.28 8.37
N GLU A 301 -11.29 -0.32 8.33
CA GLU A 301 -10.42 0.70 8.94
C GLU A 301 -10.21 1.86 7.98
N TYR A 302 -9.76 1.57 6.77
CA TYR A 302 -9.50 2.58 5.75
C TYR A 302 -9.61 2.03 4.33
N ILE A 303 -9.82 2.94 3.39
CA ILE A 303 -9.79 2.69 1.96
C ILE A 303 -8.59 3.41 1.35
N THR A 304 -7.91 2.77 0.40
CA THR A 304 -6.72 3.31 -0.24
C THR A 304 -6.71 3.01 -1.72
N ASN A 305 -6.17 3.95 -2.49
CA ASN A 305 -5.85 3.77 -3.89
C ASN A 305 -4.41 3.27 -3.99
N THR A 306 -4.23 2.01 -4.38
CA THR A 306 -2.89 1.39 -4.44
C THR A 306 -2.12 1.70 -5.73
N GLY A 307 -2.76 2.32 -6.71
CA GLY A 307 -2.27 2.43 -8.09
C GLY A 307 -2.58 1.20 -8.95
N HIS A 308 -3.01 0.08 -8.35
CA HIS A 308 -3.39 -1.15 -9.04
C HIS A 308 -4.81 -1.64 -8.71
N ALA A 309 -5.41 -1.08 -7.67
CA ALA A 309 -6.75 -1.39 -7.19
C ALA A 309 -7.19 -0.36 -6.14
N VAL A 310 -8.50 -0.25 -5.96
CA VAL A 310 -9.10 0.34 -4.76
C VAL A 310 -9.22 -0.78 -3.72
N LYS A 311 -8.56 -0.59 -2.57
CA LYS A 311 -8.46 -1.59 -1.49
C LYS A 311 -9.02 -1.04 -0.19
N CYS A 312 -9.89 -1.81 0.46
CA CYS A 312 -10.38 -1.56 1.80
C CYS A 312 -9.67 -2.49 2.77
N VAL A 313 -8.98 -1.93 3.75
CA VAL A 313 -8.26 -2.68 4.79
C VAL A 313 -9.15 -2.78 6.02
N LEU A 314 -9.24 -3.99 6.58
CA LEU A 314 -10.03 -4.29 7.77
C LEU A 314 -9.17 -4.21 9.02
N LYS A 315 -9.80 -3.88 10.14
CA LYS A 315 -9.17 -3.99 11.46
C LYS A 315 -8.72 -5.42 11.71
N GLU A 316 -7.49 -5.55 12.21
CA GLU A 316 -6.89 -6.86 12.42
C GLU A 316 -7.72 -7.75 13.36
N ASN A 317 -7.81 -9.04 13.01
CA ASN A 317 -8.42 -10.08 13.84
C ASN A 317 -9.91 -9.87 14.20
N VAL A 318 -10.63 -9.00 13.48
CA VAL A 318 -12.07 -8.77 13.69
C VAL A 318 -12.92 -9.74 12.86
N VAL A 319 -12.69 -9.78 11.55
CA VAL A 319 -13.53 -10.53 10.61
C VAL A 319 -12.90 -11.90 10.33
N GLU A 320 -13.70 -12.96 10.44
CA GLU A 320 -13.23 -14.34 10.26
C GLU A 320 -14.11 -15.14 9.29
N LEU A 321 -13.46 -16.06 8.57
CA LEU A 321 -14.06 -16.96 7.61
C LEU A 321 -13.66 -18.40 7.94
N SER A 322 -14.64 -19.31 7.92
CA SER A 322 -14.41 -20.77 8.01
C SER A 322 -15.52 -21.53 7.30
N GLY A 323 -15.52 -22.86 7.36
CA GLY A 323 -16.46 -23.69 6.58
C GLY A 323 -16.15 -23.63 5.09
N GLY A 324 -17.14 -23.92 4.24
CA GLY A 324 -16.97 -23.99 2.80
C GLY A 324 -15.93 -25.02 2.35
N GLY A 325 -15.64 -26.04 3.15
CA GLY A 325 -14.53 -26.98 2.91
C GLY A 325 -13.11 -26.38 3.01
N LEU A 326 -12.91 -25.22 3.65
CA LEU A 326 -11.59 -24.59 3.80
C LEU A 326 -10.64 -25.33 4.77
N GLY A 327 -11.17 -26.13 5.69
CA GLY A 327 -10.40 -26.92 6.67
C GLY A 327 -9.72 -26.13 7.80
N HIS A 328 -9.68 -24.80 7.72
CA HIS A 328 -9.10 -23.91 8.73
C HIS A 328 -9.98 -22.68 8.97
N VAL A 329 -9.66 -21.93 10.03
CA VAL A 329 -10.20 -20.59 10.25
C VAL A 329 -9.24 -19.58 9.63
N TYR A 330 -9.80 -18.61 8.91
CA TYR A 330 -9.07 -17.55 8.25
C TYR A 330 -9.51 -16.20 8.84
N THR A 331 -8.56 -15.28 8.99
CA THR A 331 -8.80 -13.89 9.33
C THR A 331 -8.83 -13.07 8.05
N THR A 332 -9.91 -12.33 7.81
CA THR A 332 -10.04 -11.45 6.64
C THR A 332 -9.20 -10.21 6.83
N LEU A 333 -8.32 -9.91 5.87
CA LEU A 333 -7.38 -8.79 5.94
C LEU A 333 -7.90 -7.55 5.21
N GLN A 334 -8.45 -7.77 4.02
CA GLN A 334 -8.82 -6.70 3.11
C GLN A 334 -9.79 -7.22 2.04
N PHE A 335 -10.46 -6.30 1.38
CA PHE A 335 -11.06 -6.57 0.08
C PHE A 335 -10.69 -5.49 -0.94
N HIS A 336 -10.69 -5.85 -2.22
CA HIS A 336 -10.36 -4.93 -3.31
C HIS A 336 -11.16 -5.26 -4.58
N PHE A 337 -11.09 -4.37 -5.55
CA PHE A 337 -11.88 -4.44 -6.78
C PHE A 337 -10.99 -4.46 -8.02
N HIS A 338 -11.43 -5.20 -9.02
CA HIS A 338 -10.93 -5.21 -10.39
C HIS A 338 -12.01 -4.68 -11.34
N TRP A 339 -11.61 -3.91 -12.34
CA TRP A 339 -12.52 -3.24 -13.27
C TRP A 339 -11.90 -3.01 -14.64
N GLY A 340 -12.76 -2.83 -15.65
CA GLY A 340 -12.38 -2.50 -17.02
C GLY A 340 -12.26 -1.00 -17.27
N SER A 341 -12.38 -0.57 -18.52
CA SER A 341 -12.52 0.83 -18.90
C SER A 341 -13.86 1.48 -18.54
N THR A 342 -13.95 2.79 -18.75
CA THR A 342 -15.19 3.59 -18.59
C THR A 342 -16.28 3.31 -19.65
N SER A 343 -16.00 2.47 -20.65
CA SER A 343 -16.95 2.17 -21.72
C SER A 343 -18.16 1.33 -21.26
N GLU A 344 -19.31 1.50 -21.91
CA GLU A 344 -20.58 0.86 -21.51
C GLU A 344 -20.51 -0.68 -21.49
N ASN A 345 -19.74 -1.27 -22.40
CA ASN A 345 -19.59 -2.72 -22.55
C ASN A 345 -18.27 -3.23 -21.96
N SER A 346 -17.63 -2.44 -21.10
CA SER A 346 -16.33 -2.80 -20.57
C SER A 346 -16.41 -4.01 -19.64
N MET A 347 -15.47 -4.92 -19.82
CA MET A 347 -15.30 -6.10 -18.98
C MET A 347 -14.03 -5.94 -18.15
N GLY A 348 -14.06 -6.45 -16.92
CA GLY A 348 -13.03 -6.16 -15.92
C GLY A 348 -12.88 -7.19 -14.81
N SER A 349 -13.68 -8.27 -14.81
CA SER A 349 -13.45 -9.38 -13.91
C SER A 349 -12.16 -10.11 -14.28
N GLU A 350 -11.47 -10.64 -13.28
CA GLU A 350 -10.29 -11.48 -13.48
C GLU A 350 -10.73 -12.89 -13.93
N HIS A 351 -11.68 -13.49 -13.21
CA HIS A 351 -12.26 -14.77 -13.56
C HIS A 351 -13.26 -14.66 -14.71
N MET A 352 -13.48 -15.79 -15.38
CA MET A 352 -14.52 -15.97 -16.38
C MET A 352 -15.29 -17.25 -16.08
N VAL A 353 -16.53 -17.34 -16.56
CA VAL A 353 -17.31 -18.59 -16.55
C VAL A 353 -17.78 -18.86 -17.97
N ASP A 354 -17.42 -20.02 -18.53
CA ASP A 354 -17.71 -20.38 -19.91
C ASP A 354 -17.34 -19.28 -20.92
N SER A 355 -16.17 -18.65 -20.71
CA SER A 355 -15.64 -17.52 -21.49
C SER A 355 -16.43 -16.21 -21.36
N LYS A 356 -17.44 -16.15 -20.48
CA LYS A 356 -18.08 -14.90 -20.09
C LYS A 356 -17.24 -14.20 -19.03
N GLN A 357 -16.74 -13.02 -19.37
CA GLN A 357 -16.17 -12.04 -18.42
C GLN A 357 -17.29 -11.11 -17.92
N PHE A 358 -17.11 -10.53 -16.73
CA PHE A 358 -18.03 -9.60 -16.10
C PHE A 358 -17.42 -8.20 -16.01
N PRO A 359 -18.21 -7.12 -15.84
CA PRO A 359 -17.67 -5.76 -15.79
C PRO A 359 -16.67 -5.49 -14.65
N MET A 360 -16.87 -6.11 -13.49
CA MET A 360 -16.05 -5.91 -12.29
C MET A 360 -15.99 -7.21 -11.47
N GLU A 361 -14.98 -7.33 -10.62
CA GLU A 361 -14.85 -8.43 -9.65
C GLU A 361 -14.32 -7.91 -8.30
N MET A 362 -14.91 -8.40 -7.21
CA MET A 362 -14.47 -8.13 -5.85
C MET A 362 -13.73 -9.34 -5.29
N HIS A 363 -12.57 -9.10 -4.69
CA HIS A 363 -11.79 -10.10 -3.98
C HIS A 363 -11.76 -9.78 -2.48
N ILE A 364 -12.27 -10.70 -1.65
CA ILE A 364 -12.12 -10.66 -0.18
C ILE A 364 -10.99 -11.61 0.20
N VAL A 365 -9.89 -11.07 0.71
CA VAL A 365 -8.65 -11.81 0.96
C VAL A 365 -8.51 -12.10 2.45
N SER A 366 -8.39 -13.39 2.75
CA SER A 366 -8.27 -13.91 4.11
C SER A 366 -7.01 -14.76 4.25
N LYS A 367 -6.34 -14.65 5.39
CA LYS A 367 -5.15 -15.44 5.73
C LYS A 367 -5.51 -16.46 6.79
N ARG A 368 -4.96 -17.68 6.72
CA ARG A 368 -5.05 -18.66 7.81
C ARG A 368 -4.70 -18.01 9.15
N LYS A 369 -5.60 -18.18 10.12
CA LYS A 369 -5.52 -17.52 11.42
C LYS A 369 -4.31 -18.00 12.24
N ASP A 370 -3.90 -19.24 12.04
CA ASP A 370 -2.80 -19.90 12.75
C ASP A 370 -1.40 -19.62 12.18
N LEU A 371 -1.29 -18.87 11.09
CA LEU A 371 -0.02 -18.56 10.40
C LEU A 371 0.30 -17.08 10.47
N THR A 372 1.56 -16.69 10.37
CA THR A 372 1.95 -15.34 9.94
C THR A 372 1.68 -15.13 8.45
N LEU A 373 1.71 -13.89 7.95
CA LEU A 373 1.51 -13.62 6.52
C LEU A 373 2.58 -14.31 5.66
N ASP A 374 3.84 -14.24 6.07
CA ASP A 374 4.94 -14.88 5.34
C ASP A 374 4.83 -16.39 5.29
N GLU A 375 4.39 -17.03 6.38
CA GLU A 375 4.12 -18.47 6.41
C GLU A 375 2.92 -18.83 5.52
N ALA A 376 1.86 -18.01 5.55
CA ALA A 376 0.70 -18.21 4.72
C ALA A 376 1.04 -18.12 3.22
N LEU A 377 1.84 -17.13 2.80
CA LEU A 377 2.28 -16.98 1.40
C LEU A 377 3.15 -18.13 0.89
N LYS A 378 3.69 -18.96 1.78
CA LYS A 378 4.49 -20.17 1.47
C LYS A 378 3.69 -21.47 1.61
N THR A 379 2.44 -21.37 2.08
CA THR A 379 1.59 -22.53 2.35
C THR A 379 0.50 -22.62 1.29
N SER A 380 0.32 -23.78 0.64
CA SER A 380 -0.60 -23.93 -0.49
C SER A 380 -2.08 -23.59 -0.19
N ASN A 381 -2.48 -23.65 1.08
CA ASN A 381 -3.79 -23.20 1.56
C ASN A 381 -3.70 -22.04 2.56
N GLY A 382 -2.59 -21.30 2.56
CA GLY A 382 -2.32 -20.21 3.50
C GLY A 382 -3.27 -19.02 3.34
N ILE A 383 -3.77 -18.80 2.14
CA ILE A 383 -4.69 -17.72 1.79
C ILE A 383 -6.01 -18.32 1.26
N ALA A 384 -7.14 -17.75 1.67
CA ALA A 384 -8.45 -18.01 1.08
C ALA A 384 -8.96 -16.72 0.47
N VAL A 385 -9.36 -16.76 -0.80
CA VAL A 385 -9.95 -15.61 -1.49
C VAL A 385 -11.37 -15.94 -1.94
N LEU A 386 -12.30 -15.07 -1.57
CA LEU A 386 -13.67 -15.09 -2.06
C LEU A 386 -13.78 -14.10 -3.22
N GLY A 387 -14.13 -14.61 -4.41
CA GLY A 387 -14.35 -13.83 -5.63
C GLY A 387 -15.85 -13.68 -5.92
N PHE A 388 -16.28 -12.43 -6.11
CA PHE A 388 -17.64 -12.09 -6.48
C PHE A 388 -17.65 -11.26 -7.76
N PHE A 389 -18.32 -11.76 -8.79
CA PHE A 389 -18.60 -10.95 -9.98
C PHE A 389 -19.53 -9.79 -9.64
N ILE A 390 -19.33 -8.65 -10.27
CA ILE A 390 -20.17 -7.47 -10.13
C ILE A 390 -20.67 -7.08 -11.52
N GLU A 391 -22.00 -6.95 -11.67
CA GLU A 391 -22.62 -6.49 -12.92
C GLU A 391 -23.77 -5.51 -12.67
N ALA A 392 -24.17 -4.78 -13.71
CA ALA A 392 -25.21 -3.77 -13.60
C ALA A 392 -26.58 -4.38 -13.26
N THR A 393 -27.41 -3.66 -12.51
CA THR A 393 -28.80 -4.04 -12.24
C THR A 393 -29.64 -3.98 -13.53
N ASP A 394 -30.36 -5.05 -13.87
CA ASP A 394 -31.27 -5.08 -15.04
C ASP A 394 -32.48 -4.16 -14.82
N THR A 395 -32.46 -2.94 -15.37
CA THR A 395 -33.60 -2.00 -15.30
C THR A 395 -34.76 -2.37 -16.24
N THR A 396 -34.61 -3.40 -17.07
CA THR A 396 -35.58 -3.77 -18.12
C THR A 396 -36.68 -4.74 -17.68
N LYS A 397 -36.63 -5.29 -16.46
CA LYS A 397 -37.64 -6.26 -15.97
C LYS A 397 -38.73 -5.67 -15.05
N SER A 398 -38.70 -4.38 -14.74
CA SER A 398 -39.74 -3.72 -13.92
C SER A 398 -41.02 -3.35 -14.70
N GLY A 399 -41.16 -3.77 -15.96
CA GLY A 399 -42.24 -3.35 -16.87
C GLY A 399 -43.22 -4.46 -17.25
N SER A 400 -43.68 -5.28 -16.32
CA SER A 400 -44.77 -6.24 -16.56
C SER A 400 -45.56 -6.48 -15.28
N SER A 401 -46.51 -5.60 -15.00
CA SER A 401 -47.52 -5.78 -13.97
C SER A 401 -48.53 -6.85 -14.39
N SER A 402 -48.29 -8.10 -14.00
CA SER A 402 -49.36 -9.07 -13.82
C SER A 402 -49.78 -9.06 -12.36
N SER A 403 -50.99 -8.58 -12.11
CA SER A 403 -51.65 -8.59 -10.80
C SER A 403 -51.89 -10.04 -10.36
N ASP A 404 -51.10 -10.53 -9.40
CA ASP A 404 -51.55 -11.61 -8.53
C ASP A 404 -51.05 -11.38 -7.11
N SER A 405 -51.98 -11.40 -6.17
CA SER A 405 -51.79 -11.03 -4.78
C SER A 405 -51.34 -12.24 -3.97
N GLY A 406 -50.04 -12.33 -3.68
CA GLY A 406 -49.45 -13.26 -2.73
C GLY A 406 -48.40 -12.55 -1.88
N HIS A 407 -48.58 -12.52 -0.57
CA HIS A 407 -47.61 -11.98 0.38
C HIS A 407 -46.32 -12.82 0.38
N HIS A 408 -45.30 -12.34 -0.32
CA HIS A 408 -43.90 -12.65 -0.05
C HIS A 408 -43.20 -11.35 0.35
N GLU A 409 -42.45 -11.38 1.45
CA GLU A 409 -41.60 -10.27 1.88
C GLU A 409 -40.53 -10.01 0.80
N GLU A 410 -40.75 -8.98 -0.01
CA GLU A 410 -39.72 -8.37 -0.86
C GLU A 410 -38.71 -7.65 0.05
N THR A 411 -37.47 -8.11 0.08
CA THR A 411 -36.36 -7.38 0.69
C THR A 411 -36.07 -6.11 -0.11
N ASN A 412 -36.04 -4.96 0.59
CA ASN A 412 -35.86 -3.62 0.03
C ASN A 412 -34.57 -3.49 -0.81
N PRO A 413 -34.65 -3.31 -2.15
CA PRO A 413 -33.50 -3.07 -3.04
C PRO A 413 -32.71 -1.78 -2.74
N THR A 414 -33.17 -0.97 -1.78
CA THR A 414 -32.61 0.33 -1.45
C THR A 414 -31.40 0.25 -0.52
N SER A 415 -31.32 -0.74 0.39
CA SER A 415 -30.28 -0.77 1.44
C SER A 415 -28.88 -1.08 0.87
N ASP A 416 -28.76 -2.13 0.06
CA ASP A 416 -27.48 -2.55 -0.54
C ASP A 416 -26.89 -1.42 -1.41
N MET A 417 -27.76 -0.74 -2.16
CA MET A 417 -27.37 0.38 -3.02
C MET A 417 -26.86 1.58 -2.21
N GLU A 418 -27.43 1.87 -1.04
CA GLU A 418 -26.91 2.94 -0.18
C GLU A 418 -25.50 2.64 0.35
N SER A 419 -25.19 1.38 0.65
CA SER A 419 -23.85 0.98 1.10
C SER A 419 -22.79 1.18 0.02
N TRP A 420 -23.12 0.86 -1.24
CA TRP A 420 -22.26 1.16 -2.38
C TRP A 420 -22.09 2.67 -2.63
N LYS A 421 -23.13 3.48 -2.41
CA LYS A 421 -23.00 4.95 -2.47
C LYS A 421 -22.08 5.48 -1.39
N LYS A 422 -22.21 5.01 -0.15
CA LYS A 422 -21.32 5.38 0.95
C LYS A 422 -19.87 5.01 0.64
N LEU A 423 -19.61 3.78 0.18
CA LEU A 423 -18.28 3.34 -0.19
C LEU A 423 -17.68 4.20 -1.32
N THR A 424 -18.44 4.43 -2.38
CA THR A 424 -17.95 5.18 -3.55
C THR A 424 -17.74 6.67 -3.29
N ASN A 425 -18.36 7.25 -2.26
CA ASN A 425 -18.07 8.63 -1.83
C ASN A 425 -16.61 8.82 -1.39
N TYR A 426 -15.97 7.78 -0.84
CA TYR A 426 -14.56 7.83 -0.46
C TYR A 426 -13.61 7.90 -1.66
N LEU A 427 -14.04 7.48 -2.86
CA LEU A 427 -13.17 7.48 -4.04
C LEU A 427 -12.64 8.87 -4.40
N ALA A 428 -13.38 9.93 -4.08
CA ALA A 428 -12.91 11.31 -4.27
C ALA A 428 -11.73 11.67 -3.35
N ALA A 429 -11.71 11.13 -2.12
CA ALA A 429 -10.65 11.35 -1.15
C ALA A 429 -9.38 10.56 -1.46
N ILE A 430 -9.48 9.51 -2.30
CA ILE A 430 -8.35 8.66 -2.70
C ILE A 430 -8.01 8.76 -4.20
N SER A 431 -8.15 9.95 -4.77
CA SER A 431 -7.97 10.18 -6.22
C SER A 431 -6.52 10.08 -6.72
N THR A 432 -5.53 10.05 -5.82
CA THR A 432 -4.11 9.87 -6.16
C THR A 432 -3.60 8.50 -5.70
N THR A 433 -2.68 7.89 -6.45
CA THR A 433 -2.01 6.67 -6.02
C THR A 433 -1.32 6.86 -4.67
N GLY A 434 -1.44 5.88 -3.77
CA GLY A 434 -0.89 5.90 -2.42
C GLY A 434 -1.75 6.64 -1.39
N SER A 435 -2.76 7.41 -1.82
CA SER A 435 -3.66 8.10 -0.89
C SER A 435 -4.55 7.12 -0.12
N LYS A 436 -4.90 7.54 1.10
CA LYS A 436 -5.71 6.78 2.07
C LYS A 436 -6.79 7.69 2.66
N ALA A 437 -7.96 7.12 2.94
CA ALA A 437 -9.02 7.75 3.71
C ALA A 437 -9.55 6.76 4.77
N ASP A 438 -9.66 7.22 6.01
CA ASP A 438 -10.25 6.41 7.08
C ASP A 438 -11.76 6.27 6.88
N VAL A 439 -12.27 5.05 7.05
CA VAL A 439 -13.70 4.76 6.86
C VAL A 439 -14.44 5.01 8.17
N THR A 440 -15.31 6.01 8.15
CA THR A 440 -16.11 6.48 9.28
C THR A 440 -17.60 6.17 9.13
N GLU A 441 -18.05 5.92 7.90
CA GLU A 441 -19.42 5.50 7.59
C GLU A 441 -19.70 4.08 8.09
N GLU A 442 -20.92 3.84 8.55
CA GLU A 442 -21.40 2.50 8.91
C GLU A 442 -21.64 1.68 7.63
N ILE A 443 -20.67 0.82 7.29
CA ILE A 443 -20.68 -0.09 6.12
C ILE A 443 -20.01 -1.40 6.54
N SER A 444 -20.67 -2.53 6.28
CA SER A 444 -20.11 -3.87 6.46
C SER A 444 -19.85 -4.59 5.13
N ILE A 445 -19.19 -5.76 5.18
CA ILE A 445 -19.00 -6.59 3.98
C ILE A 445 -20.35 -7.15 3.51
N ASP A 446 -21.18 -7.64 4.44
CA ASP A 446 -22.51 -8.16 4.11
C ASP A 446 -23.39 -7.08 3.47
N ASP A 447 -23.28 -5.82 3.90
CA ASP A 447 -23.99 -4.71 3.25
C ASP A 447 -23.58 -4.48 1.78
N LEU A 448 -22.33 -4.77 1.41
CA LEU A 448 -21.81 -4.65 0.04
C LEU A 448 -22.14 -5.88 -0.82
N LEU A 449 -22.18 -7.06 -0.21
CA LEU A 449 -22.58 -8.31 -0.88
C LEU A 449 -24.10 -8.38 -1.10
N GLY A 450 -24.89 -7.74 -0.24
CA GLY A 450 -26.33 -7.71 -0.33
C GLY A 450 -26.95 -9.11 -0.23
N SER A 451 -27.92 -9.38 -1.10
CA SER A 451 -28.69 -10.64 -1.11
C SER A 451 -28.11 -11.76 -1.98
N VAL A 452 -26.84 -11.67 -2.39
CA VAL A 452 -26.18 -12.69 -3.23
C VAL A 452 -26.26 -14.08 -2.59
N ASP A 453 -26.66 -15.09 -3.37
CA ASP A 453 -26.62 -16.51 -2.99
C ASP A 453 -25.16 -16.98 -2.84
N ARG A 454 -24.81 -17.25 -1.59
CA ARG A 454 -23.48 -17.75 -1.18
C ARG A 454 -23.44 -19.27 -1.04
N ALA A 455 -24.48 -20.01 -1.45
CA ALA A 455 -24.52 -21.46 -1.39
C ALA A 455 -23.90 -22.13 -2.62
N ILE A 456 -23.93 -21.47 -3.78
CA ILE A 456 -23.42 -22.01 -5.06
C ILE A 456 -22.12 -21.31 -5.45
N TYR A 457 -21.02 -22.04 -5.40
CA TYR A 457 -19.69 -21.52 -5.71
C TYR A 457 -18.79 -22.56 -6.35
N TYR A 458 -17.78 -22.08 -7.06
CA TYR A 458 -16.70 -22.88 -7.61
C TYR A 458 -15.48 -22.84 -6.68
N ARG A 459 -14.74 -23.95 -6.60
CA ARG A 459 -13.55 -24.10 -5.74
C ARG A 459 -12.37 -24.62 -6.55
N TYR A 460 -11.21 -23.98 -6.41
CA TYR A 460 -9.95 -24.49 -6.95
C TYR A 460 -8.73 -23.96 -6.17
N ASN A 461 -7.59 -24.63 -6.29
CA ASN A 461 -6.32 -24.12 -5.78
C ASN A 461 -5.62 -23.29 -6.86
N GLY A 462 -5.17 -22.11 -6.49
CA GLY A 462 -4.62 -21.12 -7.39
C GLY A 462 -3.55 -20.24 -6.75
N SER A 463 -3.38 -19.05 -7.34
CA SER A 463 -2.38 -18.08 -6.91
C SER A 463 -3.00 -16.73 -6.53
N LEU A 464 -2.17 -15.86 -5.96
CA LEU A 464 -2.44 -14.42 -6.05
C LEU A 464 -2.45 -13.99 -7.53
N THR A 465 -3.31 -13.03 -7.87
CA THR A 465 -3.48 -12.51 -9.23
C THR A 465 -2.62 -11.29 -9.52
N THR A 466 -1.77 -10.91 -8.58
CA THR A 466 -0.77 -9.84 -8.70
C THR A 466 0.59 -10.34 -8.21
N PRO A 467 1.70 -9.73 -8.64
CA PRO A 467 3.02 -10.09 -8.17
C PRO A 467 3.14 -10.06 -6.63
N VAL A 468 3.81 -11.05 -6.02
CA VAL A 468 4.68 -12.06 -6.66
C VAL A 468 3.99 -13.37 -7.08
N CYS A 469 2.65 -13.41 -7.15
CA CYS A 469 1.86 -14.54 -7.66
C CYS A 469 2.01 -15.89 -6.91
N ASN A 470 2.17 -15.85 -5.58
CA ASN A 470 2.28 -17.07 -4.76
C ASN A 470 1.12 -18.04 -5.00
N GLU A 471 1.42 -19.32 -5.25
CA GLU A 471 0.45 -20.43 -5.37
C GLU A 471 -0.02 -20.93 -4.00
N ALA A 472 -0.55 -19.99 -3.21
CA ALA A 472 -0.94 -20.17 -1.82
C ALA A 472 -2.45 -20.02 -1.58
N VAL A 473 -3.24 -19.88 -2.66
CA VAL A 473 -4.62 -19.43 -2.59
C VAL A 473 -5.60 -20.57 -2.82
N VAL A 474 -6.52 -20.75 -1.87
CA VAL A 474 -7.76 -21.50 -2.07
C VAL A 474 -8.83 -20.53 -2.57
N TRP A 475 -9.15 -20.60 -3.86
CA TRP A 475 -10.14 -19.73 -4.49
C TRP A 475 -11.55 -20.26 -4.29
N THR A 476 -12.47 -19.35 -3.97
CA THR A 476 -13.91 -19.59 -4.01
C THR A 476 -14.56 -18.51 -4.87
N VAL A 477 -15.10 -18.88 -6.03
CA VAL A 477 -15.74 -17.93 -6.96
C VAL A 477 -17.25 -18.18 -6.91
N PHE A 478 -18.02 -17.20 -6.43
CA PHE A 478 -19.46 -17.33 -6.29
C PHE A 478 -20.16 -17.22 -7.65
N LYS A 479 -21.19 -18.05 -7.84
CA LYS A 479 -21.91 -18.12 -9.12
C LYS A 479 -22.81 -16.90 -9.33
N GLU A 480 -23.47 -16.43 -8.28
CA GLU A 480 -24.32 -15.25 -8.35
C GLU A 480 -23.49 -13.97 -8.20
N SER A 481 -23.76 -13.00 -9.08
CA SER A 481 -23.08 -11.70 -9.13
C SER A 481 -23.75 -10.70 -8.19
N ILE A 482 -22.96 -9.82 -7.60
CA ILE A 482 -23.44 -8.59 -6.95
C ILE A 482 -24.03 -7.66 -8.04
N LYS A 483 -25.22 -7.12 -7.78
CA LYS A 483 -25.92 -6.21 -8.69
C LYS A 483 -25.81 -4.78 -8.19
N ILE A 484 -25.18 -3.90 -8.95
CA ILE A 484 -25.01 -2.49 -8.57
C ILE A 484 -25.37 -1.53 -9.71
N ASP A 485 -25.62 -0.26 -9.36
CA ASP A 485 -25.87 0.78 -10.35
C ASP A 485 -24.63 1.03 -11.19
N GLN A 486 -24.81 1.07 -12.50
CA GLN A 486 -23.71 1.19 -13.46
C GLN A 486 -22.92 2.51 -13.30
N ASN A 487 -23.55 3.58 -12.81
CA ASN A 487 -22.86 4.84 -12.57
C ASN A 487 -21.90 4.72 -11.38
N LEU A 488 -22.25 3.95 -10.34
CA LEU A 488 -21.36 3.68 -9.22
C LEU A 488 -20.15 2.86 -9.65
N MET A 489 -20.34 1.88 -10.53
CA MET A 489 -19.24 1.12 -11.15
C MET A 489 -18.25 2.04 -11.87
N LYS A 490 -18.77 2.96 -12.69
CA LYS A 490 -17.95 3.89 -13.46
C LYS A 490 -17.14 4.87 -12.59
N LEU A 491 -17.51 5.06 -11.31
CA LEU A 491 -16.71 5.88 -10.40
C LEU A 491 -15.34 5.28 -10.13
N PHE A 492 -15.17 3.95 -10.18
CA PHE A 492 -13.87 3.31 -9.94
C PHE A 492 -12.81 3.77 -10.95
N PRO A 493 -12.93 3.49 -12.27
CA PRO A 493 -11.95 3.97 -13.23
C PRO A 493 -11.88 5.50 -13.30
N THR A 494 -13.02 6.19 -13.17
CA THR A 494 -13.07 7.66 -13.28
C THR A 494 -12.36 8.38 -12.13
N ARG A 495 -12.48 7.87 -10.90
CA ARG A 495 -11.91 8.52 -9.70
C ARG A 495 -10.51 8.01 -9.38
N ALA A 496 -10.24 6.73 -9.64
CA ALA A 496 -8.91 6.17 -9.42
C ALA A 496 -7.89 6.67 -10.46
N GLY A 497 -8.35 7.06 -11.65
CA GLY A 497 -7.50 7.60 -12.71
C GLY A 497 -6.82 6.54 -13.58
N TYR A 498 -7.20 5.28 -13.44
CA TYR A 498 -6.69 4.15 -14.22
C TYR A 498 -7.77 3.10 -14.46
N GLU A 499 -7.57 2.29 -15.49
CA GLU A 499 -8.53 1.29 -15.97
C GLU A 499 -7.85 -0.03 -16.35
N ASN A 500 -8.66 -1.06 -16.60
CA ASN A 500 -8.21 -2.40 -17.00
C ASN A 500 -7.25 -3.04 -15.98
N VAL A 501 -7.63 -2.96 -14.70
CA VAL A 501 -6.84 -3.49 -13.58
C VAL A 501 -7.18 -4.94 -13.30
N PHE A 502 -6.94 -5.81 -14.27
CA PHE A 502 -7.16 -7.25 -14.14
C PHE A 502 -6.07 -8.03 -14.90
N ARG A 503 -5.65 -9.15 -14.33
CA ARG A 503 -4.69 -10.07 -14.94
C ARG A 503 -5.39 -10.90 -16.02
N PRO A 504 -4.74 -11.17 -17.16
CA PRO A 504 -5.24 -12.15 -18.13
C PRO A 504 -5.49 -13.53 -17.52
N SER A 505 -6.46 -14.28 -18.06
CA SER A 505 -6.74 -15.65 -17.65
C SER A 505 -5.54 -16.57 -17.85
N GLN A 506 -5.31 -17.45 -16.89
CA GLN A 506 -4.21 -18.42 -16.84
C GLN A 506 -4.70 -19.81 -17.21
N SER A 507 -3.78 -20.66 -17.69
CA SER A 507 -4.11 -22.04 -18.05
C SER A 507 -4.54 -22.86 -16.83
N VAL A 508 -5.58 -23.68 -16.98
CA VAL A 508 -6.05 -24.58 -15.91
C VAL A 508 -5.02 -25.67 -15.59
N ASN A 509 -4.14 -26.04 -16.54
CA ASN A 509 -3.02 -26.98 -16.36
C ASN A 509 -3.42 -28.32 -15.69
N GLY A 510 -4.61 -28.83 -16.03
CA GLY A 510 -5.12 -30.10 -15.50
C GLY A 510 -5.65 -30.03 -14.06
N ARG A 511 -5.66 -28.85 -13.42
CA ARG A 511 -6.34 -28.64 -12.13
C ARG A 511 -7.83 -28.97 -12.27
N LYS A 512 -8.39 -29.60 -11.24
CA LYS A 512 -9.84 -29.78 -11.13
C LYS A 512 -10.45 -28.51 -10.52
N VAL A 513 -11.57 -28.11 -11.09
CA VAL A 513 -12.45 -27.09 -10.50
C VAL A 513 -13.67 -27.81 -9.95
N TYR A 514 -14.00 -27.52 -8.70
CA TYR A 514 -15.12 -28.13 -8.01
C TYR A 514 -16.31 -27.18 -7.95
N ILE A 515 -17.53 -27.73 -7.80
CA ILE A 515 -18.74 -26.95 -7.53
C ILE A 515 -19.43 -27.48 -6.27
N SER A 516 -19.96 -26.56 -5.46
CA SER A 516 -20.70 -26.91 -4.25
C SER A 516 -22.02 -27.64 -4.53
N ALA A 517 -22.41 -28.55 -3.63
CA ALA A 517 -23.51 -29.49 -3.82
C ALA A 517 -24.92 -28.86 -3.74
N SER A 518 -25.06 -27.58 -3.35
CA SER A 518 -26.36 -26.89 -3.29
C SER A 518 -27.10 -26.79 -4.64
N ALA A 519 -26.46 -27.17 -5.75
CA ALA A 519 -27.07 -27.26 -7.08
C ALA A 519 -28.09 -28.41 -7.25
N ALA A 520 -28.31 -29.30 -6.26
CA ALA A 520 -29.10 -30.52 -6.41
C ALA A 520 -30.40 -30.63 -5.58
N ALA A 521 -30.85 -29.58 -4.90
CA ALA A 521 -32.14 -29.59 -4.19
C ALA A 521 -33.20 -28.74 -4.93
N GLY A 522 -33.65 -29.22 -6.10
CA GLY A 522 -35.00 -28.89 -6.57
C GLY A 522 -36.04 -29.43 -5.58
N PRO A 523 -37.30 -28.91 -5.56
CA PRO A 523 -38.29 -29.30 -4.58
C PRO A 523 -38.61 -30.80 -4.72
N GLY A 524 -37.96 -31.60 -3.89
CA GLY A 524 -38.14 -33.04 -3.81
C GLY A 524 -39.56 -33.32 -3.38
N ILE A 525 -40.25 -34.07 -4.23
CA ILE A 525 -41.53 -34.72 -3.96
C ILE A 525 -41.49 -35.30 -2.55
N THR A 526 -42.38 -34.82 -1.69
CA THR A 526 -42.66 -35.38 -0.37
C THR A 526 -43.06 -36.85 -0.53
N THR A 527 -42.09 -37.74 -0.41
CA THR A 527 -42.35 -39.17 -0.27
C THR A 527 -42.83 -39.39 1.15
N LEU A 528 -44.16 -39.43 1.27
CA LEU A 528 -44.88 -39.75 2.51
C LEU A 528 -44.48 -41.17 2.94
N PHE A 529 -43.68 -41.29 4.01
CA PHE A 529 -43.47 -42.57 4.68
C PHE A 529 -44.79 -43.03 5.30
N LEU A 530 -45.46 -43.99 4.65
CA LEU A 530 -46.54 -44.77 5.25
C LEU A 530 -45.95 -45.63 6.37
N LEU A 531 -46.17 -45.21 7.62
CA LEU A 531 -45.97 -46.04 8.80
C LEU A 531 -46.93 -47.23 8.76
N LEU A 532 -46.40 -48.43 8.46
CA LEU A 532 -47.07 -49.70 8.73
C LEU A 532 -47.04 -49.98 10.24
N PRO A 533 -48.19 -50.17 10.92
CA PRO A 533 -48.18 -50.62 12.30
C PRO A 533 -47.91 -52.12 12.34
N CYS A 534 -46.78 -52.50 12.96
CA CYS A 534 -46.51 -53.88 13.36
C CYS A 534 -47.55 -54.34 14.40
N LEU A 535 -48.39 -55.30 14.00
CA LEU A 535 -49.21 -56.11 14.90
C LEU A 535 -48.28 -56.98 15.77
N TYR A 536 -48.20 -56.67 17.06
CA TYR A 536 -47.59 -57.54 18.05
C TYR A 536 -48.64 -58.55 18.55
N ILE A 537 -48.49 -59.81 18.15
CA ILE A 537 -49.24 -60.93 18.71
C ILE A 537 -48.58 -61.30 20.03
N ALA A 538 -49.22 -60.96 21.15
CA ALA A 538 -48.89 -61.52 22.45
C ALA A 538 -49.85 -62.69 22.73
N SER A 539 -49.34 -63.91 22.58
CA SER A 539 -49.95 -65.11 23.14
C SER A 539 -49.57 -65.24 24.61
N LEU A 540 -50.54 -65.23 25.53
CA LEU A 540 -50.38 -65.94 26.80
C LEU A 540 -51.74 -66.37 27.36
N ASN A 541 -51.90 -67.69 27.43
CA ASN A 541 -52.89 -68.42 28.24
C ASN A 541 -52.81 -67.98 29.71
N HIS A 542 -53.94 -67.88 30.42
CA HIS A 542 -54.45 -68.89 31.37
C HIS A 542 -55.41 -68.31 32.46
N TYR A 543 -56.50 -69.06 32.72
CA TYR A 543 -57.46 -69.01 33.86
C TYR A 543 -58.43 -67.81 33.88
N LEU A 544 -59.76 -67.95 33.99
CA LEU A 544 -60.66 -68.95 34.57
C LEU A 544 -61.98 -68.99 33.80
#